data_AF-D1Z2Q0-F1
#
_entry.id   AF-D1Z2Q0-F1
#
_cell.length_a   1.000
_cell.length_b   1.000
_cell.length_c   1.000
_cell.angle_alpha   90.00
_cell.angle_beta   90.00
_cell.angle_gamma   90.00
#
_symmetry.space_group_name_H-M   'P 1'
#
loop_
_entity.id
_entity.type
_entity.pdbx_description
1 polymer ?
#
loop_
_entity_poly.entity_id
_entity_poly.type
_entity_poly.pdbx_seq_one_letter_code
_entity_poly.pdbx_strand_id
1 'polypeptide(L)'
;MPERVEPVRFNRPFDFNKGQMDILGGFVSKYYDSTRERMPVPGAWRAMGGEELWKHLVRIIVAMGRSAPSYRLIESPDFDLLTIRSMKAFQECSGPDALIKRTHSALTKYNVRYCSPGKETSLKAQAMVNNLNEPAIVNGNELVLIRNMRKAPDPRFYLMDTVHGYGMKSASEFLTETGYSQGYLAFDSRLKRAFTLLFNRDFDRRISTPRDYMDFEAVFREEICPELGVKPSELDAILFWNYGDILKSLKRRQNK
;
A
#
# COMPACT_ATOMS: atom_id res chain seq x y z
N MET A 1 42.59 -1.01 2.68
CA MET A 1 41.47 -1.56 1.89
C MET A 1 40.32 -1.79 2.86
N PRO A 2 39.13 -1.21 2.65
CA PRO A 2 37.99 -1.50 3.52
C PRO A 2 37.62 -2.98 3.36
N GLU A 3 37.54 -3.70 4.48
CA GLU A 3 37.06 -5.08 4.52
C GLU A 3 35.70 -5.15 3.82
N ARG A 4 35.58 -6.06 2.84
CA ARG A 4 34.26 -6.44 2.33
C ARG A 4 33.51 -7.04 3.50
N VAL A 5 32.60 -6.27 4.08
CA VAL A 5 31.60 -6.79 5.00
C VAL A 5 30.84 -7.85 4.22
N GLU A 6 31.05 -9.13 4.56
CA GLU A 6 30.25 -10.20 3.99
C GLU A 6 28.78 -9.86 4.26
N PRO A 7 27.91 -9.88 3.23
CA PRO A 7 26.50 -9.63 3.45
C PRO A 7 26.02 -10.62 4.50
N VAL A 8 25.52 -10.09 5.62
CA VAL A 8 24.91 -10.88 6.69
C VAL A 8 24.01 -11.90 6.01
N ARG A 9 24.36 -13.19 6.12
CA ARG A 9 23.54 -14.27 5.56
C ARG A 9 22.17 -14.13 6.20
N PHE A 10 21.22 -13.58 5.45
CA PHE A 10 19.84 -13.50 5.87
C PHE A 10 19.42 -14.93 6.22
N ASN A 11 18.87 -15.12 7.42
CA ASN A 11 18.09 -16.33 7.69
C ASN A 11 16.91 -16.28 6.73
N ARG A 12 17.06 -16.98 5.60
CA ARG A 12 16.11 -16.94 4.49
C ARG A 12 14.70 -17.21 5.06
N PRO A 13 13.74 -16.29 4.92
CA PRO A 13 12.44 -16.44 5.59
C PRO A 13 11.65 -17.64 5.05
N PHE A 14 11.91 -18.02 3.80
CA PHE A 14 11.41 -19.23 3.19
C PHE A 14 12.22 -19.68 1.97
N ASP A 15 12.20 -20.99 1.72
CA ASP A 15 12.68 -21.59 0.49
C ASP A 15 11.51 -21.85 -0.46
N PHE A 16 11.80 -21.85 -1.75
CA PHE A 16 10.89 -22.27 -2.81
C PHE A 16 11.57 -23.29 -3.72
N ASN A 17 10.77 -24.16 -4.34
CA ASN A 17 11.24 -25.15 -5.31
C ASN A 17 10.84 -24.78 -6.74
N LYS A 18 11.43 -25.47 -7.71
CA LYS A 18 11.17 -25.26 -9.15
C LYS A 18 9.68 -25.34 -9.50
N GLY A 19 8.95 -26.30 -8.94
CA GLY A 19 7.51 -26.44 -9.20
C GLY A 19 6.68 -25.24 -8.73
N GLN A 20 7.07 -24.60 -7.62
CA GLN A 20 6.42 -23.37 -7.15
C GLN A 20 6.74 -22.17 -8.05
N MET A 21 7.98 -22.09 -8.54
CA MET A 21 8.38 -21.08 -9.52
C MET A 21 7.66 -21.25 -10.86
N ASP A 22 7.53 -22.48 -11.35
CA ASP A 22 6.77 -22.79 -12.58
C ASP A 22 5.31 -22.37 -12.45
N ILE A 23 4.70 -22.57 -11.27
CA ILE A 23 3.31 -22.12 -11.01
C ILE A 23 3.22 -20.59 -11.04
N LEU A 24 4.14 -19.87 -10.40
CA LEU A 24 4.17 -18.40 -10.43
C LEU A 24 4.41 -17.88 -11.83
N GLY A 25 5.39 -18.43 -12.56
CA GLY A 25 5.66 -18.09 -13.95
C GLY A 25 4.46 -18.33 -14.85
N GLY A 26 3.71 -19.41 -14.63
CA GLY A 26 2.44 -19.66 -15.31
C GLY A 26 1.39 -18.60 -15.02
N PHE A 27 1.30 -18.06 -13.80
CA PHE A 27 0.39 -16.95 -13.50
C PHE A 27 0.86 -15.63 -14.12
N VAL A 28 2.15 -15.32 -14.05
CA VAL A 28 2.73 -14.13 -14.66
C VAL A 28 2.46 -14.15 -16.17
N SER A 29 2.88 -15.21 -16.87
CA SER A 29 2.68 -15.36 -18.31
C SER A 29 1.20 -15.24 -18.72
N LYS A 30 0.28 -15.81 -17.93
CA LYS A 30 -1.15 -15.76 -18.23
C LYS A 30 -1.76 -14.37 -18.09
N TYR A 31 -1.34 -13.58 -17.10
CA TYR A 31 -2.06 -12.37 -16.68
C TYR A 31 -1.29 -11.06 -16.88
N TYR A 32 -0.03 -11.12 -17.34
CA TYR A 32 0.80 -9.93 -17.51
C TYR A 32 0.13 -8.89 -18.41
N ASP A 33 -0.22 -9.30 -19.64
CA ASP A 33 -0.77 -8.38 -20.64
C ASP A 33 -2.11 -7.78 -20.22
N SER A 34 -3.03 -8.60 -19.67
CA SER A 34 -4.33 -8.13 -19.20
C SER A 34 -4.26 -7.20 -17.99
N THR A 35 -3.12 -7.18 -17.28
CA THR A 35 -2.91 -6.36 -16.08
C THR A 35 -2.05 -5.13 -16.37
N ARG A 36 -1.39 -5.07 -17.53
CA ARG A 36 -0.38 -4.06 -17.87
C ARG A 36 -0.86 -2.62 -17.69
N GLU A 37 -2.08 -2.31 -18.13
CA GLU A 37 -2.66 -0.96 -18.02
C GLU A 37 -2.93 -0.53 -16.56
N ARG A 38 -2.97 -1.49 -15.63
CA ARG A 38 -3.20 -1.27 -14.21
C ARG A 38 -1.92 -1.28 -13.38
N MET A 39 -0.76 -1.52 -14.02
CA MET A 39 0.53 -1.53 -13.34
C MET A 39 0.97 -0.10 -13.02
N PRO A 40 1.68 0.10 -11.89
CA PRO A 40 2.17 1.42 -11.55
C PRO A 40 3.23 1.89 -12.55
N VAL A 41 3.07 3.11 -13.03
CA VAL A 41 3.99 3.73 -13.98
C VAL A 41 5.19 4.32 -13.22
N PRO A 42 6.43 3.89 -13.49
CA PRO A 42 7.60 4.40 -12.78
C PRO A 42 7.74 5.91 -12.97
N GLY A 43 7.92 6.63 -11.86
CA GLY A 43 8.08 8.08 -11.85
C GLY A 43 6.80 8.90 -12.03
N ALA A 44 5.61 8.28 -12.07
CA ALA A 44 4.34 8.97 -12.27
C ALA A 44 4.10 10.12 -11.27
N TRP A 45 4.53 9.95 -10.01
CA TRP A 45 4.44 10.98 -8.97
C TRP A 45 5.02 12.34 -9.38
N ARG A 46 5.98 12.39 -10.32
CA ARG A 46 6.58 13.65 -10.78
C ARG A 46 5.61 14.52 -11.57
N ALA A 47 4.62 13.89 -12.21
CA ALA A 47 3.57 14.56 -12.96
C ALA A 47 2.30 14.77 -12.12
N MET A 48 2.23 14.20 -10.92
CA MET A 48 1.08 14.36 -10.03
C MET A 48 1.16 15.69 -9.28
N GLY A 49 0.04 16.42 -9.24
CA GLY A 49 -0.11 17.57 -8.36
C GLY A 49 -0.26 17.18 -6.89
N GLY A 50 -0.13 18.14 -5.98
CA GLY A 50 -0.23 17.90 -4.54
C GLY A 50 -1.57 17.26 -4.10
N GLU A 51 -2.69 17.67 -4.71
CA GLU A 51 -4.02 17.10 -4.42
C GLU A 51 -4.15 15.65 -4.92
N GLU A 52 -3.54 15.30 -6.06
CA GLU A 52 -3.58 13.92 -6.56
C GLU A 52 -2.75 12.99 -5.66
N LEU A 53 -1.57 13.45 -5.22
CA LEU A 53 -0.77 12.73 -4.24
C LEU A 53 -1.48 12.61 -2.87
N TRP A 54 -2.18 13.66 -2.44
CA TRP A 54 -3.03 13.63 -1.25
C TRP A 54 -4.16 12.60 -1.39
N LYS A 55 -4.79 12.53 -2.56
CA LYS A 55 -5.83 11.54 -2.87
C LYS A 55 -5.30 10.11 -2.72
N HIS A 56 -4.10 9.81 -3.21
CA HIS A 56 -3.45 8.52 -2.96
C HIS A 56 -3.21 8.26 -1.47
N LEU A 57 -2.74 9.26 -0.73
CA LEU A 57 -2.52 9.14 0.72
C LEU A 57 -3.82 8.78 1.45
N VAL A 58 -4.89 9.54 1.19
CA VAL A 58 -6.22 9.34 1.78
C VAL A 58 -6.80 7.99 1.39
N ARG A 59 -6.69 7.60 0.11
CA ARG A 59 -7.16 6.30 -0.39
C ARG A 59 -6.65 5.13 0.45
N ILE A 60 -5.37 5.15 0.79
CA ILE A 60 -4.72 4.08 1.56
C ILE A 60 -5.23 4.05 3.00
N ILE A 61 -5.40 5.21 3.65
CA ILE A 61 -5.99 5.29 4.99
C ILE A 61 -7.41 4.70 4.98
N VAL A 62 -8.19 5.06 3.97
CA VAL A 62 -9.58 4.60 3.81
C VAL A 62 -9.62 3.10 3.52
N ALA A 63 -8.71 2.58 2.72
CA ALA A 63 -8.63 1.17 2.33
C ALA A 63 -8.28 0.21 3.48
N MET A 64 -7.76 0.71 4.60
CA MET A 64 -7.41 -0.12 5.76
C MET A 64 -8.60 -0.97 6.22
N GLY A 65 -8.46 -2.29 6.07
CA GLY A 65 -9.46 -3.30 6.42
C GLY A 65 -10.47 -3.64 5.32
N ARG A 66 -10.68 -2.79 4.30
CA ARG A 66 -11.46 -3.08 3.08
C ARG A 66 -11.19 -2.02 2.00
N SER A 67 -10.79 -2.45 0.80
CA SER A 67 -10.49 -1.55 -0.32
C SER A 67 -11.73 -1.01 -1.06
N ALA A 68 -12.82 -1.77 -1.16
CA ALA A 68 -13.99 -1.34 -1.94
C ALA A 68 -14.57 0.05 -1.55
N PRO A 69 -14.68 0.43 -0.26
CA PRO A 69 -15.08 1.77 0.14
C PRO A 69 -14.14 2.89 -0.35
N SER A 70 -12.83 2.65 -0.44
CA SER A 70 -11.88 3.69 -0.86
C SER A 70 -12.07 4.04 -2.34
N TYR A 71 -12.24 3.05 -3.22
CA TYR A 71 -12.52 3.29 -4.65
C TYR A 71 -13.80 4.10 -4.86
N ARG A 72 -14.89 3.72 -4.18
CA ARG A 72 -16.16 4.47 -4.29
C ARG A 72 -16.05 5.91 -3.79
N LEU A 73 -15.30 6.13 -2.70
CA LEU A 73 -15.14 7.47 -2.14
C LEU A 73 -14.30 8.35 -3.08
N ILE A 74 -13.14 7.89 -3.55
CA ILE A 74 -12.22 8.71 -4.36
C ILE A 74 -12.76 9.06 -5.76
N GLU A 75 -13.73 8.30 -6.26
CA GLU A 75 -14.43 8.54 -7.52
C GLU A 75 -15.70 9.38 -7.32
N SER A 76 -16.08 9.66 -6.08
CA SER A 76 -17.29 10.41 -5.78
C SER A 76 -17.05 11.93 -5.74
N PRO A 77 -18.10 12.74 -6.02
CA PRO A 77 -18.05 14.18 -5.79
C PRO A 77 -17.80 14.56 -4.32
N ASP A 78 -18.14 13.68 -3.37
CA ASP A 78 -17.89 13.95 -1.94
C ASP A 78 -16.39 13.96 -1.60
N PHE A 79 -15.53 13.42 -2.47
CA PHE A 79 -14.08 13.49 -2.27
C PHE A 79 -13.56 14.94 -2.28
N ASP A 80 -14.23 15.86 -2.98
CA ASP A 80 -13.86 17.28 -2.99
C ASP A 80 -13.84 17.87 -1.58
N LEU A 81 -14.71 17.37 -0.69
CA LEU A 81 -14.76 17.75 0.72
C LEU A 81 -13.48 17.39 1.48
N LEU A 82 -12.75 16.39 1.00
CA LEU A 82 -11.54 15.78 1.58
C LEU A 82 -10.25 16.22 0.87
N THR A 83 -10.30 17.18 -0.05
CA THR A 83 -9.11 17.81 -0.65
C THR A 83 -8.37 18.67 0.39
N ILE A 84 -7.06 18.89 0.21
CA ILE A 84 -6.26 19.73 1.13
C ILE A 84 -6.92 21.09 1.28
N ARG A 85 -7.24 21.74 0.16
CA ARG A 85 -7.85 23.08 0.14
C ARG A 85 -9.19 23.12 0.87
N SER A 86 -10.12 22.19 0.58
CA SER A 86 -11.44 22.17 1.22
C SER A 86 -11.32 21.92 2.73
N MET A 87 -10.44 21.00 3.13
CA MET A 87 -10.26 20.68 4.54
C MET A 87 -9.62 21.83 5.31
N LYS A 88 -8.58 22.48 4.76
CA LYS A 88 -7.95 23.67 5.38
C LYS A 88 -8.92 24.82 5.54
N ALA A 89 -9.64 25.19 4.47
CA ALA A 89 -10.64 26.27 4.53
C ALA A 89 -11.71 26.00 5.58
N PHE A 90 -12.20 24.76 5.68
CA PHE A 90 -13.18 24.39 6.70
C PHE A 90 -12.59 24.40 8.12
N GLN A 91 -11.36 23.92 8.29
CA GLN A 91 -10.68 23.95 9.59
C GLN A 91 -10.46 25.38 10.08
N GLU A 92 -10.12 26.32 9.20
CA GLU A 92 -9.96 27.73 9.54
C GLU A 92 -11.27 28.35 10.06
N CYS A 93 -12.40 27.99 9.46
CA CYS A 93 -13.71 28.52 9.87
C CYS A 93 -14.32 27.81 11.09
N SER A 94 -14.07 26.51 11.26
CA SER A 94 -14.83 25.66 12.20
C SER A 94 -13.97 24.90 13.21
N GLY A 95 -12.65 24.96 13.09
CA GLY A 95 -11.70 24.28 13.96
C GLY A 95 -11.48 22.79 13.60
N PRO A 96 -10.45 22.17 14.21
CA PRO A 96 -10.03 20.80 13.91
C PRO A 96 -11.06 19.74 14.33
N ASP A 97 -11.73 19.91 15.48
CA ASP A 97 -12.72 18.93 15.97
C ASP A 97 -13.93 18.83 15.04
N ALA A 98 -14.42 19.96 14.53
CA ALA A 98 -15.48 19.99 13.54
C ALA A 98 -15.04 19.31 12.24
N LEU A 99 -13.79 19.51 11.81
CA LEU A 99 -13.24 18.86 10.62
C LEU A 99 -13.16 17.34 10.79
N ILE A 100 -12.77 16.84 11.98
CA ILE A 100 -12.76 15.40 12.28
C ILE A 100 -14.18 14.84 12.16
N LYS A 101 -15.19 15.51 12.71
CA LYS A 101 -16.60 15.09 12.60
C LYS A 101 -17.08 15.07 11.15
N ARG A 102 -16.82 16.14 10.38
CA ARG A 102 -17.14 16.21 8.94
C ARG A 102 -16.47 15.08 8.15
N THR A 103 -15.19 14.85 8.39
CA THR A 103 -14.42 13.77 7.76
C THR A 103 -15.04 12.42 8.10
N HIS A 104 -15.36 12.17 9.37
CA HIS A 104 -16.02 10.93 9.81
C HIS A 104 -17.38 10.72 9.14
N SER A 105 -18.21 11.76 9.02
CA SER A 105 -19.49 11.69 8.32
C SER A 105 -19.30 11.33 6.84
N ALA A 106 -18.33 11.94 6.16
CA ALA A 106 -18.00 11.61 4.78
C ALA A 106 -17.57 10.14 4.65
N LEU A 107 -16.66 9.65 5.51
CA LEU A 107 -16.22 8.25 5.50
C LEU A 107 -17.37 7.26 5.79
N THR A 108 -18.27 7.61 6.71
CA THR A 108 -19.41 6.76 7.09
C THR A 108 -20.38 6.57 5.93
N LYS A 109 -20.63 7.60 5.12
CA LYS A 109 -21.48 7.53 3.91
C LYS A 109 -21.05 6.44 2.93
N TYR A 110 -19.75 6.16 2.85
CA TYR A 110 -19.19 5.14 1.95
C TYR A 110 -19.01 3.76 2.60
N ASN A 111 -19.51 3.58 3.83
CA ASN A 111 -19.35 2.37 4.64
C ASN A 111 -17.88 2.00 4.89
N VAL A 112 -17.06 3.01 5.17
CA VAL A 112 -15.64 2.81 5.51
C VAL A 112 -15.54 2.06 6.83
N ARG A 113 -14.76 0.97 6.85
CA ARG A 113 -14.58 0.17 8.07
C ARG A 113 -13.97 1.02 9.18
N TYR A 114 -14.41 0.74 10.42
CA TYR A 114 -14.02 1.46 11.64
C TYR A 114 -14.58 2.89 11.74
N CYS A 115 -15.50 3.27 10.85
CA CYS A 115 -16.30 4.49 10.93
C CYS A 115 -17.75 4.08 11.18
N SER A 116 -18.18 4.08 12.45
CA SER A 116 -19.54 3.68 12.83
C SER A 116 -20.48 4.91 12.87
N PRO A 117 -21.71 4.82 12.35
CA PRO A 117 -22.69 5.92 12.42
C PRO A 117 -23.01 6.37 13.85
N GLY A 118 -22.98 5.44 14.82
CA GLY A 118 -23.21 5.75 16.24
C GLY A 118 -22.01 6.32 16.98
N LYS A 119 -20.89 6.59 16.30
CA LYS A 119 -19.73 7.27 16.87
C LYS A 119 -19.60 8.64 16.22
N GLU A 120 -19.17 9.64 17.00
CA GLU A 120 -18.93 10.98 16.47
C GLU A 120 -17.63 11.09 15.65
N THR A 121 -16.65 10.23 15.93
CA THR A 121 -15.34 10.24 15.27
C THR A 121 -14.82 8.81 15.04
N SER A 122 -13.79 8.70 14.19
CA SER A 122 -13.05 7.46 13.93
C SER A 122 -11.55 7.72 13.89
N LEU A 123 -10.75 6.69 14.15
CA LEU A 123 -9.30 6.76 14.05
C LEU A 123 -8.82 7.17 12.64
N LYS A 124 -9.59 6.82 11.60
CA LYS A 124 -9.28 7.23 10.21
C LYS A 124 -9.52 8.71 9.98
N ALA A 125 -10.64 9.24 10.47
CA ALA A 125 -10.91 10.67 10.38
C ALA A 125 -9.87 11.48 11.16
N GLN A 126 -9.51 11.04 12.36
CA GLN A 126 -8.44 11.65 13.15
C GLN A 126 -7.09 11.59 12.42
N ALA A 127 -6.71 10.42 11.88
CA ALA A 127 -5.48 10.28 11.11
C ALA A 127 -5.41 11.22 9.91
N MET A 128 -6.50 11.37 9.14
CA MET A 128 -6.55 12.31 8.01
C MET A 128 -6.37 13.76 8.45
N VAL A 129 -7.04 14.19 9.53
CA VAL A 129 -6.91 15.57 10.03
C VAL A 129 -5.53 15.82 10.63
N ASN A 130 -4.96 14.85 11.35
CA ASN A 130 -3.59 14.95 11.85
C ASN A 130 -2.59 15.05 10.70
N ASN A 131 -2.74 14.23 9.65
CA ASN A 131 -1.90 14.30 8.46
C ASN A 131 -2.02 15.63 7.71
N LEU A 132 -3.21 16.23 7.68
CA LEU A 132 -3.43 17.57 7.11
C LEU A 132 -2.68 18.66 7.89
N ASN A 133 -2.48 18.45 9.19
CA ASN A 133 -1.87 19.41 10.10
C ASN A 133 -0.38 19.14 10.37
N GLU A 134 0.16 18.03 9.86
CA GLU A 134 1.59 17.71 9.95
C GLU A 134 2.37 18.52 8.90
N PRO A 135 3.24 19.48 9.30
CA PRO A 135 4.00 20.32 8.37
C PRO A 135 4.94 19.53 7.45
N ALA A 136 5.37 18.34 7.88
CA ALA A 136 6.16 17.44 7.04
C ALA A 136 5.36 16.81 5.89
N ILE A 137 4.02 16.79 5.98
CA ILE A 137 3.10 16.28 4.96
C ILE A 137 2.48 17.43 4.16
N VAL A 138 1.89 18.42 4.84
CA VAL A 138 1.20 19.56 4.22
C VAL A 138 1.76 20.88 4.79
N ASN A 139 2.25 21.75 3.93
CA ASN A 139 2.66 23.10 4.30
C ASN A 139 1.76 24.14 3.60
N GLY A 140 0.94 24.84 4.37
CA GLY A 140 -0.13 25.69 3.84
C GLY A 140 -1.15 24.84 3.06
N ASN A 141 -1.23 25.06 1.75
CA ASN A 141 -2.12 24.33 0.83
C ASN A 141 -1.38 23.35 -0.09
N GLU A 142 -0.09 23.09 0.18
CA GLU A 142 0.74 22.22 -0.66
C GLU A 142 1.10 20.92 0.07
N LEU A 143 0.98 19.80 -0.65
CA LEU A 143 1.56 18.53 -0.19
C LEU A 143 3.08 18.56 -0.39
N VAL A 144 3.84 18.48 0.69
CA VAL A 144 5.31 18.50 0.71
C VAL A 144 5.95 17.15 1.06
N LEU A 145 5.12 16.14 1.35
CA LEU A 145 5.53 14.80 1.81
C LEU A 145 6.66 14.18 0.97
N ILE A 146 6.48 14.05 -0.35
CA ILE A 146 7.48 13.38 -1.20
C ILE A 146 8.82 14.11 -1.19
N ARG A 147 8.82 15.45 -1.17
CA ARG A 147 10.04 16.26 -1.12
C ARG A 147 10.86 15.95 0.13
N ASN A 148 10.20 15.76 1.26
CA ASN A 148 10.85 15.45 2.53
C ASN A 148 11.29 13.98 2.59
N MET A 149 10.41 13.07 2.17
CA MET A 149 10.67 11.62 2.12
C MET A 149 11.88 11.24 1.27
N ARG A 150 12.15 11.97 0.17
CA ARG A 150 13.31 11.72 -0.71
C ARG A 150 14.67 11.84 -0.02
N LYS A 151 14.71 12.48 1.15
CA LYS A 151 15.94 12.65 1.96
C LYS A 151 16.18 11.47 2.89
N ALA A 152 15.19 10.61 3.09
CA ALA A 152 15.29 9.47 4.00
C ALA A 152 16.08 8.31 3.35
N PRO A 153 16.90 7.57 4.13
CA PRO A 153 17.59 6.38 3.63
C PRO A 153 16.63 5.29 3.12
N ASP A 154 15.52 5.07 3.83
CA ASP A 154 14.40 4.25 3.34
C ASP A 154 13.10 5.08 3.46
N PRO A 155 12.44 5.37 2.33
CA PRO A 155 11.22 6.18 2.30
C PRO A 155 10.06 5.56 3.09
N ARG A 156 10.03 4.24 3.31
CA ARG A 156 8.93 3.58 4.02
C ARG A 156 8.94 3.86 5.50
N PHE A 157 10.11 3.85 6.14
CA PHE A 157 10.23 4.21 7.56
C PHE A 157 9.84 5.67 7.77
N TYR A 158 10.29 6.57 6.88
CA TYR A 158 9.84 7.95 6.91
C TYR A 158 8.31 8.09 6.83
N LEU A 159 7.67 7.37 5.91
CA LEU A 159 6.21 7.36 5.80
C LEU A 159 5.52 6.79 7.05
N MET A 160 6.07 5.75 7.66
CA MET A 160 5.51 5.17 8.88
C MET A 160 5.62 6.12 10.08
N ASP A 161 6.75 6.83 10.18
CA ASP A 161 7.01 7.74 11.30
C ASP A 161 6.22 9.06 11.13
N THR A 162 5.94 9.47 9.89
CA THR A 162 5.32 10.76 9.59
C THR A 162 3.81 10.66 9.34
N VAL A 163 3.36 9.64 8.60
CA VAL A 163 1.95 9.54 8.15
C VAL A 163 1.13 8.74 9.17
N HIS A 164 0.24 9.43 9.87
CA HIS A 164 -0.68 8.81 10.81
C HIS A 164 -1.54 7.74 10.12
N GLY A 165 -1.53 6.55 10.71
CA GLY A 165 -2.24 5.37 10.22
C GLY A 165 -1.44 4.52 9.23
N TYR A 166 -0.23 4.90 8.84
CA TYR A 166 0.59 4.05 7.98
C TYR A 166 1.35 3.00 8.78
N GLY A 167 1.27 1.76 8.32
CA GLY A 167 2.25 0.72 8.63
C GLY A 167 3.11 0.39 7.41
N MET A 168 4.03 -0.57 7.54
CA MET A 168 4.95 -0.95 6.45
C MET A 168 4.24 -1.30 5.14
N LYS A 169 3.11 -2.02 5.24
CA LYS A 169 2.28 -2.36 4.09
C LYS A 169 1.69 -1.12 3.40
N SER A 170 1.11 -0.21 4.17
CA SER A 170 0.53 1.04 3.65
C SER A 170 1.59 1.96 3.02
N ALA A 171 2.78 2.03 3.63
CA ALA A 171 3.91 2.78 3.08
C ALA A 171 4.37 2.19 1.74
N SER A 172 4.49 0.86 1.66
CA SER A 172 4.84 0.17 0.41
C SER A 172 3.78 0.40 -0.68
N GLU A 173 2.48 0.30 -0.33
CA GLU A 173 1.34 0.58 -1.21
C GLU A 173 1.36 2.03 -1.74
N PHE A 174 1.66 3.02 -0.91
CA PHE A 174 1.78 4.42 -1.36
C PHE A 174 2.90 4.61 -2.37
N LEU A 175 4.07 4.02 -2.11
CA LEU A 175 5.24 4.16 -2.96
C LEU A 175 5.06 3.44 -4.30
N THR A 176 4.37 2.31 -4.32
CA THR A 176 4.07 1.60 -5.56
C THR A 176 2.98 2.32 -6.35
N GLU A 177 1.85 2.67 -5.73
CA GLU A 177 0.71 3.30 -6.42
C GLU A 177 1.06 4.64 -7.07
N THR A 178 1.88 5.45 -6.41
CA THR A 178 2.35 6.74 -6.96
C THR A 178 3.46 6.58 -7.99
N GLY A 179 3.97 5.36 -8.20
CA GLY A 179 5.10 5.09 -9.06
C GLY A 179 6.43 5.60 -8.51
N TYR A 180 6.52 5.90 -7.21
CA TYR A 180 7.77 6.30 -6.57
C TYR A 180 8.81 5.19 -6.59
N SER A 181 8.37 3.94 -6.36
CA SER A 181 9.21 2.75 -6.41
C SER A 181 8.47 1.59 -7.04
N GLN A 182 9.20 0.79 -7.83
CA GLN A 182 8.70 -0.47 -8.37
C GLN A 182 9.27 -1.70 -7.63
N GLY A 183 10.17 -1.46 -6.66
CA GLY A 183 10.89 -2.48 -5.92
C GLY A 183 10.22 -2.92 -4.62
N TYR A 184 9.02 -2.42 -4.34
CA TYR A 184 8.22 -2.83 -3.18
C TYR A 184 7.00 -3.64 -3.62
N LEU A 185 6.47 -4.39 -2.67
CA LEU A 185 5.30 -5.24 -2.82
C LEU A 185 4.36 -4.96 -1.64
N ALA A 186 3.06 -4.76 -1.90
CA ALA A 186 2.09 -4.43 -0.86
C ALA A 186 1.48 -5.72 -0.28
N PHE A 187 2.24 -6.44 0.56
CA PHE A 187 1.95 -7.78 1.09
C PHE A 187 0.69 -7.82 1.98
N ASP A 188 -0.47 -7.75 1.34
CA ASP A 188 -1.78 -7.75 1.97
C ASP A 188 -2.27 -9.17 2.31
N SER A 189 -3.44 -9.27 2.93
CA SER A 189 -4.03 -10.56 3.31
C SER A 189 -4.36 -11.47 2.12
N ARG A 190 -4.57 -10.93 0.91
CA ARG A 190 -4.80 -11.72 -0.30
C ARG A 190 -3.51 -12.37 -0.76
N LEU A 191 -2.43 -11.60 -0.82
CA LEU A 191 -1.10 -12.10 -1.16
C LEU A 191 -0.62 -13.12 -0.14
N LYS A 192 -0.74 -12.80 1.16
CA LYS A 192 -0.48 -13.76 2.25
C LYS A 192 -1.21 -15.07 2.02
N ARG A 193 -2.52 -15.03 1.74
CA ARG A 193 -3.30 -16.24 1.49
C ARG A 193 -2.88 -17.00 0.24
N ALA A 194 -2.61 -16.32 -0.87
CA ALA A 194 -2.16 -16.97 -2.10
C ALA A 194 -0.80 -17.67 -1.88
N PHE A 195 0.14 -16.98 -1.24
CA PHE A 195 1.46 -17.52 -0.93
C PHE A 195 1.42 -18.60 0.14
N THR A 196 0.52 -18.53 1.12
CA THR A 196 0.30 -19.63 2.07
C THR A 196 -0.07 -20.92 1.35
N LEU A 197 -0.94 -20.85 0.34
CA LEU A 197 -1.33 -22.03 -0.44
C LEU A 197 -0.21 -22.52 -1.36
N LEU A 198 0.50 -21.59 -2.00
CA LEU A 198 1.58 -21.91 -2.94
C LEU A 198 2.81 -22.51 -2.23
N PHE A 199 3.24 -21.88 -1.13
CA PHE A 199 4.45 -22.28 -0.41
C PHE A 199 4.18 -23.25 0.74
N ASN A 200 2.90 -23.53 1.04
CA ASN A 200 2.48 -24.35 2.18
C ASN A 200 3.06 -23.84 3.52
N ARG A 201 3.00 -22.52 3.76
CA ARG A 201 3.54 -21.85 4.95
C ARG A 201 2.58 -20.80 5.47
N ASP A 202 2.45 -20.65 6.78
CA ASP A 202 1.64 -19.59 7.39
C ASP A 202 2.42 -18.25 7.39
N PHE A 203 2.08 -17.35 6.47
CA PHE A 203 2.67 -16.01 6.39
C PHE A 203 2.05 -15.00 7.36
N ASP A 204 0.86 -15.27 7.94
CA ASP A 204 0.24 -14.34 8.88
C ASP A 204 1.02 -14.28 10.19
N ARG A 205 1.50 -15.43 10.68
CA ARG A 205 2.32 -15.50 11.90
C ARG A 205 3.77 -15.07 11.70
N ARG A 206 4.29 -15.13 10.47
CA ARG A 206 5.71 -14.88 10.18
C ARG A 206 6.05 -13.43 9.87
N ILE A 207 5.05 -12.62 9.50
CA ILE A 207 5.24 -11.21 9.17
C ILE A 207 4.55 -10.38 10.23
N SER A 208 5.27 -10.18 11.32
CA SER A 208 4.78 -9.51 12.53
C SER A 208 5.43 -8.14 12.74
N THR A 209 6.65 -7.97 12.24
CA THR A 209 7.43 -6.73 12.36
C THR A 209 7.72 -6.10 11.00
N PRO A 210 8.07 -4.80 10.96
CA PRO A 210 8.59 -4.15 9.76
C PRO A 210 9.83 -4.85 9.19
N ARG A 211 10.68 -5.40 10.05
CA ARG A 211 11.89 -6.12 9.63
C ARG A 211 11.52 -7.42 8.93
N ASP A 212 10.60 -8.20 9.50
CA ASP A 212 10.11 -9.43 8.86
C ASP A 212 9.61 -9.11 7.45
N TYR A 213 8.78 -8.06 7.32
CA TYR A 213 8.23 -7.62 6.04
C TYR A 213 9.34 -7.34 5.01
N MET A 214 10.38 -6.61 5.40
CA MET A 214 11.53 -6.30 4.53
C MET A 214 12.30 -7.56 4.13
N ASP A 215 12.52 -8.49 5.07
CA ASP A 215 13.22 -9.75 4.80
C ASP A 215 12.42 -10.61 3.80
N PHE A 216 11.09 -10.66 3.95
CA PHE A 216 10.21 -11.33 2.98
C PHE A 216 10.25 -10.67 1.61
N GLU A 217 10.13 -9.35 1.54
CA GLU A 217 10.22 -8.62 0.27
C GLU A 217 11.57 -8.78 -0.41
N ALA A 218 12.67 -8.90 0.35
CA ALA A 218 14.00 -9.13 -0.22
C ALA A 218 14.02 -10.42 -1.04
N VAL A 219 13.42 -11.52 -0.57
CA VAL A 219 13.31 -12.77 -1.34
C VAL A 219 12.55 -12.57 -2.64
N PHE A 220 11.44 -11.81 -2.61
CA PHE A 220 10.69 -11.51 -3.83
C PHE A 220 11.51 -10.66 -4.81
N ARG A 221 12.19 -9.63 -4.31
CA ARG A 221 12.94 -8.67 -5.10
C ARG A 221 14.23 -9.25 -5.69
N GLU A 222 14.94 -10.07 -4.92
CA GLU A 222 16.30 -10.51 -5.23
C GLU A 222 16.33 -11.88 -5.89
N GLU A 223 15.30 -12.71 -5.69
CA GLU A 223 15.28 -14.08 -6.20
C GLU A 223 14.08 -14.34 -7.12
N ILE A 224 12.85 -14.19 -6.61
CA ILE A 224 11.64 -14.62 -7.33
C ILE A 224 11.37 -13.73 -8.56
N CYS A 225 11.26 -12.42 -8.38
CA CYS A 225 10.90 -11.49 -9.45
C CYS A 225 11.93 -11.47 -10.60
N PRO A 226 13.26 -11.47 -10.33
CA PRO A 226 14.27 -11.61 -11.38
C PRO A 226 14.10 -12.88 -12.21
N GLU A 227 13.84 -14.03 -11.59
CA GLU A 227 13.65 -15.30 -12.31
C GLU A 227 12.34 -15.32 -13.13
N LEU A 228 11.32 -14.60 -12.67
CA LEU A 228 10.06 -14.42 -13.40
C LEU A 228 10.11 -13.31 -14.47
N GLY A 229 11.20 -12.53 -14.54
CA GLY A 229 11.34 -11.42 -15.48
C GLY A 229 10.39 -10.25 -15.22
N VAL A 230 9.96 -10.04 -13.97
CA VAL A 230 9.05 -8.96 -13.57
C VAL A 230 9.59 -8.17 -12.40
N LYS A 231 9.00 -7.00 -12.10
CA LYS A 231 9.30 -6.23 -10.89
C LYS A 231 8.34 -6.60 -9.76
N PRO A 232 8.74 -6.41 -8.47
CA PRO A 232 7.86 -6.67 -7.33
C PRO A 232 6.47 -6.01 -7.43
N SER A 233 6.42 -4.74 -7.83
CA SER A 233 5.16 -4.01 -8.03
C SER A 233 4.29 -4.54 -9.19
N GLU A 234 4.89 -5.15 -10.21
CA GLU A 234 4.16 -5.75 -11.33
C GLU A 234 3.57 -7.10 -10.90
N LEU A 235 4.34 -7.90 -10.16
CA LEU A 235 3.85 -9.12 -9.54
C LEU A 235 2.69 -8.84 -8.58
N ASP A 236 2.82 -7.80 -7.74
CA ASP A 236 1.76 -7.32 -6.84
C ASP A 236 0.46 -7.03 -7.61
N ALA A 237 0.55 -6.24 -8.69
CA ALA A 237 -0.59 -5.89 -9.53
C ALA A 237 -1.24 -7.14 -10.17
N ILE A 238 -0.44 -8.05 -10.73
CA ILE A 238 -0.92 -9.31 -11.33
C ILE A 238 -1.71 -10.12 -10.30
N LEU A 239 -1.14 -10.31 -9.11
CA LEU A 239 -1.76 -11.09 -8.06
C LEU A 239 -3.01 -10.41 -7.49
N PHE A 240 -3.01 -9.08 -7.36
CA PHE A 240 -4.15 -8.30 -6.88
C PHE A 240 -5.35 -8.41 -7.82
N TRP A 241 -5.14 -8.13 -9.12
CA TRP A 241 -6.23 -8.00 -10.08
C TRP A 241 -6.79 -9.35 -10.54
N ASN A 242 -6.01 -10.42 -10.41
CA ASN A 242 -6.39 -11.77 -10.83
C ASN A 242 -6.56 -12.72 -9.62
N TYR A 243 -6.69 -12.16 -8.42
CA TYR A 243 -6.68 -12.90 -7.16
C TYR A 243 -7.68 -14.08 -7.11
N GLY A 244 -8.92 -13.87 -7.56
CA GLY A 244 -9.97 -14.89 -7.51
C GLY A 244 -9.63 -16.15 -8.31
N ASP A 245 -9.14 -15.96 -9.53
CA ASP A 245 -8.77 -17.06 -10.42
C ASP A 245 -7.50 -17.77 -9.96
N ILE A 246 -6.52 -17.01 -9.47
CA ILE A 246 -5.29 -17.56 -8.88
C ILE A 246 -5.64 -18.44 -7.67
N LEU A 247 -6.47 -17.94 -6.76
CA LEU A 247 -6.87 -18.67 -5.57
C LEU A 247 -7.62 -19.97 -5.91
N LYS A 248 -8.50 -19.91 -6.92
CA LYS A 248 -9.23 -21.09 -7.42
C LYS A 248 -8.27 -22.12 -8.03
N SER A 249 -7.27 -21.68 -8.79
CA SER A 249 -6.24 -22.54 -9.37
C SER A 249 -5.40 -23.24 -8.30
N LEU A 250 -4.92 -22.50 -7.29
CA LEU A 250 -4.11 -23.04 -6.20
C LEU A 250 -4.87 -24.11 -5.38
N LYS A 251 -6.13 -23.85 -5.01
CA LYS A 251 -6.96 -24.81 -4.28
C LYS A 251 -7.18 -26.12 -5.05
N ARG A 252 -7.40 -26.04 -6.36
CA ARG A 252 -7.56 -27.23 -7.22
C ARG A 252 -6.31 -28.10 -7.25
N ARG A 253 -5.13 -27.52 -7.10
CA ARG A 253 -3.85 -28.25 -7.08
C ARG A 253 -3.61 -28.95 -5.74
N GLN A 254 -4.09 -28.40 -4.62
CA GLN A 254 -3.94 -29.03 -3.30
C GLN A 254 -4.87 -30.24 -3.08
N ASN A 255 -5.92 -30.37 -3.87
CA ASN A 255 -6.86 -31.50 -3.80
C ASN A 255 -6.48 -32.67 -4.71
N LYS A 256 -5.32 -32.61 -5.37
CA LYS A 256 -4.77 -33.67 -6.21
C LYS A 256 -3.60 -34.32 -5.50
#